data_AF-A0A946FBW3-F1
#
_entry.id   AF-A0A946FBW3-F1
#
_cell.length_a   1.000
_cell.length_b   1.000
_cell.length_c   1.000
_cell.angle_alpha   90.00
_cell.angle_beta   90.00
_cell.angle_gamma   90.00
#
_symmetry.space_group_name_H-M   'P 1'
#
loop_
_entity.id
_entity.type
_entity.pdbx_description
1 polymer ?
#
loop_
_entity_poly.entity_id
_entity_poly.type
_entity_poly.pdbx_seq_one_letter_code
_entity_poly.pdbx_strand_id
1 'polypeptide(L)' 'MAHARRRFSDAVKAQGRNKKRGKAHSGLSLIQKLYRVEKQACNLTPEKRHEHRQRHAKPILDEMRV' A
#
# COMPACT_ATOMS: atom_id res chain seq x y z
N MET A 1 8.20 5.43 8.22
CA MET A 1 7.35 4.78 7.20
C MET A 1 7.65 3.28 6.95
N ALA A 2 8.41 2.58 7.80
CA ALA A 2 8.68 1.13 7.69
C ALA A 2 7.67 0.25 8.45
N HIS A 3 6.87 0.82 9.35
CA HIS A 3 6.01 0.05 10.26
C HIS A 3 4.72 -0.50 9.64
N ALA A 4 4.10 0.20 8.67
CA ALA A 4 2.88 -0.26 8.02
C ALA A 4 3.10 -1.56 7.22
N ARG A 5 4.17 -1.62 6.41
CA ARG A 5 4.56 -2.84 5.68
C ARG A 5 4.82 -4.03 6.59
N ARG A 6 5.44 -3.79 7.74
CA ARG A 6 5.76 -4.85 8.70
C ARG A 6 4.50 -5.49 9.24
N ARG A 7 3.49 -4.69 9.65
CA ARG A 7 2.20 -5.21 10.12
C ARG A 7 1.46 -6.06 9.09
N PHE A 8 1.43 -5.65 7.83
CA PHE A 8 0.77 -6.43 6.78
C PHE A 8 1.58 -7.66 6.32
N SER A 9 2.91 -7.56 6.30
CA SER A 9 3.77 -8.71 6.05
C SER A 9 3.65 -9.74 7.17
N ASP A 10 3.49 -9.30 8.41
CA ASP A 10 3.26 -10.17 9.56
C ASP A 10 1.87 -10.81 9.50
N ALA A 11 0.84 -10.07 9.06
CA ALA A 11 -0.50 -10.62 8.82
C ALA A 11 -0.51 -11.70 7.72
N VAL A 12 0.24 -11.51 6.63
CA VAL A 12 0.37 -12.52 5.57
C VAL A 12 1.24 -13.71 5.99
N LYS A 13 2.27 -13.49 6.82
CA LYS A 13 3.01 -14.60 7.45
C LYS A 13 2.13 -15.39 8.43
N ALA A 14 1.28 -14.71 9.21
CA ALA A 14 0.36 -15.32 10.17
C ALA A 14 -0.74 -16.16 9.50
N GLN A 15 -1.00 -15.95 8.21
CA GLN A 15 -2.01 -16.70 7.46
C GLN A 15 -1.62 -18.18 7.19
N GLY A 16 -0.34 -18.56 7.40
CA GLY A 16 0.13 -19.94 7.28
C GLY A 16 -0.01 -20.55 5.87
N ARG A 17 0.23 -21.85 5.73
CA ARG A 17 0.31 -22.59 4.44
C ARG A 17 -1.00 -22.67 3.65
N ASN A 18 -2.11 -22.12 4.14
CA ASN A 18 -3.40 -22.08 3.44
C ASN A 18 -3.47 -20.84 2.54
N LYS A 19 -2.80 -20.94 1.38
CA LYS A 19 -2.76 -19.96 0.28
C LYS A 19 -4.10 -19.81 -0.45
N LYS A 20 -5.22 -19.63 0.25
CA LYS A 20 -6.42 -19.07 -0.39
C LYS A 20 -6.15 -17.58 -0.60
N ARG A 21 -6.21 -17.11 -1.86
CA ARG A 21 -6.21 -15.69 -2.25
C ARG A 21 -7.37 -14.98 -1.53
N GLY A 22 -7.13 -14.57 -0.29
CA GLY A 22 -8.10 -13.89 0.57
C GLY A 22 -7.81 -12.40 0.68
N LYS A 23 -8.65 -11.68 1.43
CA LYS A 23 -8.58 -10.22 1.66
C LYS A 23 -7.17 -9.72 2.05
N ALA A 24 -6.39 -10.52 2.75
CA ALA A 24 -5.01 -10.21 3.12
C ALA A 24 -4.06 -10.06 1.92
N HIS A 25 -4.24 -10.85 0.86
CA HIS A 25 -3.43 -10.75 -0.35
C HIS A 25 -3.77 -9.51 -1.17
N SER A 26 -5.06 -9.13 -1.21
CA SER A 26 -5.53 -7.86 -1.80
C SER A 26 -4.96 -6.66 -1.04
N GLY A 27 -5.01 -6.68 0.30
CA GLY A 27 -4.41 -5.64 1.13
C GLY A 27 -2.91 -5.49 0.89
N LEU A 28 -2.18 -6.59 0.71
CA LEU A 28 -0.74 -6.54 0.42
C LEU A 28 -0.45 -5.95 -0.97
N SER A 29 -1.29 -6.23 -1.97
CA SER A 29 -1.21 -5.59 -3.30
C SER A 29 -1.52 -4.10 -3.26
N LEU A 30 -2.51 -3.66 -2.46
CA LEU A 30 -2.80 -2.23 -2.27
C LEU A 30 -1.61 -1.49 -1.65
N ILE A 31 -0.94 -2.08 -0.67
CA ILE A 31 0.25 -1.49 -0.04
C ILE A 31 1.42 -1.41 -1.02
N GLN A 32 1.61 -2.44 -1.86
CA GLN A 32 2.62 -2.39 -2.91
C GLN A 32 2.36 -1.27 -3.91
N LYS A 33 1.09 -1.03 -4.28
CA LYS A 33 0.71 0.11 -5.13
C LYS A 33 1.04 1.43 -4.45
N LEU A 34 0.73 1.58 -3.16
CA LEU A 34 1.05 2.79 -2.39
C LEU A 34 2.56 3.08 -2.35
N TYR A 35 3.39 2.05 -2.18
CA TYR A 35 4.86 2.20 -2.24
C TYR A 35 5.37 2.61 -3.62
N ARG A 36 4.76 2.12 -4.70
CA ARG A 36 5.13 2.54 -6.06
C ARG A 36 4.82 4.04 -6.26
N VAL A 37 3.67 4.49 -5.78
CA VAL A 37 3.28 5.91 -5.82
C VAL A 37 4.28 6.76 -5.04
N GLU A 38 4.62 6.40 -3.80
CA GLU A 38 5.63 7.16 -3.02
C GLU A 38 7.03 7.11 -3.65
N LYS A 39 7.42 5.98 -4.26
CA LYS A 39 8.71 5.87 -4.97
C LYS A 39 8.76 6.79 -6.19
N GLN A 40 7.67 6.89 -6.95
CA GLN A 40 7.55 7.82 -8.07
C GLN A 40 7.51 9.27 -7.58
N ALA A 41 6.83 9.54 -6.47
CA ALA A 41 6.71 10.86 -5.88
C ALA A 41 8.00 11.36 -5.21
N CYS A 42 8.95 10.46 -4.88
CA CYS A 42 10.26 10.80 -4.33
C CYS A 42 11.06 11.71 -5.28
N ASN A 43 10.99 11.43 -6.59
CA ASN A 43 11.69 12.19 -7.63
C ASN A 43 10.96 13.48 -8.06
N LEU A 44 9.79 13.76 -7.47
CA LEU A 44 9.00 14.97 -7.77
C LEU A 44 9.27 16.07 -6.74
N THR A 45 9.06 17.32 -7.18
CA THR A 45 9.02 18.50 -6.30
C THR A 45 7.89 18.38 -5.27
N PRO A 46 7.97 19.10 -4.13
CA PRO A 46 6.99 18.99 -3.05
C PRO A 46 5.54 19.20 -3.51
N GLU A 47 5.26 20.16 -4.40
CA GLU A 47 3.92 20.43 -4.89
C GLU A 47 3.40 19.27 -5.75
N LYS A 48 4.21 18.80 -6.71
CA LYS A 48 3.86 17.68 -7.58
C LYS A 48 3.72 16.37 -6.80
N ARG A 49 4.52 16.19 -5.75
CA ARG A 49 4.42 15.05 -4.82
C ARG A 49 3.08 15.07 -4.09
N HIS A 50 2.62 16.24 -3.65
CA HIS A 50 1.33 16.38 -2.98
C HIS A 50 0.15 16.08 -3.92
N GLU A 51 0.21 16.59 -5.15
CA GLU A 51 -0.81 16.32 -6.17
C GLU A 51 -0.83 14.84 -6.58
N HIS A 52 0.35 14.22 -6.73
CA HIS A 52 0.48 12.82 -7.07
C HIS A 52 -0.08 11.90 -5.97
N ARG A 53 0.14 12.23 -4.68
CA ARG A 53 -0.50 11.52 -3.57
C ARG A 53 -2.02 11.66 -3.59
N GLN A 54 -2.55 12.85 -3.82
CA GLN A 54 -4.00 13.07 -3.87
C GLN A 54 -4.65 12.27 -5.01
N ARG A 55 -4.02 12.21 -6.18
CA ARG A 55 -4.57 11.46 -7.32
C ARG A 55 -4.45 9.95 -7.18
N HIS A 56 -3.32 9.45 -6.67
CA HIS A 56 -3.01 8.03 -6.70
C HIS A 56 -3.06 7.32 -5.34
N ALA A 57 -2.66 7.98 -4.25
CA ALA A 57 -2.68 7.37 -2.92
C ALA A 57 -4.07 7.41 -2.26
N LYS A 58 -4.86 8.47 -2.51
CA LYS A 58 -6.21 8.63 -1.97
C LYS A 58 -7.17 7.48 -2.32
N PRO A 59 -7.34 7.07 -3.60
CA PRO A 59 -8.23 5.95 -3.92
C PRO A 59 -7.74 4.61 -3.35
N ILE A 60 -6.43 4.40 -3.22
CA ILE A 60 -5.86 3.18 -2.62
C ILE A 60 -6.19 3.11 -1.13
N LEU A 61 -6.13 4.24 -0.42
CA LEU A 61 -6.47 4.32 1.00
C LEU A 61 -7.97 4.13 1.25
N ASP A 62 -8.83 4.67 0.38
CA ASP A 62 -10.28 4.44 0.45
C ASP A 62 -10.61 2.96 0.23
N GLU A 63 -9.95 2.30 -0.73
CA GLU A 63 -10.12 0.86 -1.00
C GLU A 63 -9.64 -0.02 0.18
N MET A 64 -8.72 0.47 1.03
CA MET A 64 -8.27 -0.23 2.24
C MET A 64 -9.21 -0.02 3.45
N ARG A 65 -10.10 0.98 3.41
CA ARG A 65 -10.97 1.36 4.53
C ARG A 65 -12.32 0.63 4.53
N VAL A 66 -12.62 -0.10 3.46
CA VAL A 66 -13.83 -0.93 3.25
C VAL A 66 -13.57 -2.38 3.65
#